data_AF-A0A543CKH6-F1
#
_entry.id   AF-A0A543CKH6-F1
#
_cell.length_a   1.000
_cell.length_b   1.000
_cell.length_c   1.000
_cell.angle_alpha   90.00
_cell.angle_beta   90.00
_cell.angle_gamma   90.00
#
_symmetry.space_group_name_H-M   'P 1'
#
loop_
_entity.id
_entity.type
_entity.pdbx_description
1 polymer ?
#
loop_
_entity_poly.entity_id
_entity_poly.type
_entity_poly.pdbx_seq_one_letter_code
_entity_poly.pdbx_strand_id
1 'polypeptide(L)'
;MLPNPPPDPKASMWNWIAYDLRFQRMKRGLSGQDLAKVLNVARSSVSRLENNVAKIDDGQALKLDKLWNTGGHFTLMLWYARLGHDPDWFRQHVDIEVRSSVIKIWENALVPGLLQTEDYAKAALKAGAVRDLEEVLAGRMARQEILARDEPPVLWVLLWEPVLEVPVGGKAVMRAQLAHLLKAIESPNIAIRVVPKHVGAHPGLDGAFKIMTTETGDVAFAESPGGGRLVPSAAEVRSYILRYDRIGQHAMPEEPSRVRIVQAMEAMQ
;
A
#
# COMPACT_ATOMS: atom_id res chain seq x y z
N MET A 1 -28.01 28.34 -5.23
CA MET A 1 -27.63 26.93 -5.47
C MET A 1 -26.20 26.73 -4.98
N LEU A 2 -25.95 25.82 -4.04
CA LEU A 2 -24.58 25.49 -3.62
C LEU A 2 -23.95 24.57 -4.67
N PRO A 3 -22.66 24.75 -5.06
CA PRO A 3 -22.15 24.24 -6.33
C PRO A 3 -21.80 22.74 -6.34
N ASN A 4 -21.93 22.03 -5.21
CA ASN A 4 -21.74 20.59 -5.14
C ASN A 4 -22.48 20.02 -3.91
N PRO A 5 -23.11 18.82 -4.02
CA PRO A 5 -23.59 18.12 -2.85
C PRO A 5 -22.41 17.83 -1.89
N PRO A 6 -22.63 17.83 -0.57
CA PRO A 6 -21.58 17.44 0.37
C PRO A 6 -21.18 15.97 0.15
N PRO A 7 -19.94 15.58 0.49
CA PRO A 7 -19.50 14.19 0.37
C PRO A 7 -20.36 13.28 1.25
N ASP A 8 -20.59 12.04 0.83
CA ASP A 8 -21.33 11.05 1.63
C ASP A 8 -20.51 10.69 2.89
N PRO A 9 -20.97 11.06 4.10
CA PRO A 9 -20.22 10.81 5.34
C PRO A 9 -20.09 9.32 5.65
N LYS A 10 -20.87 8.43 5.01
CA LYS A 10 -20.79 6.98 5.22
C LYS A 10 -19.69 6.30 4.39
N ALA A 11 -19.18 6.99 3.36
CA ALA A 11 -18.19 6.40 2.46
C ALA A 11 -16.78 6.31 3.08
N SER A 12 -16.43 7.22 4.00
CA SER A 12 -15.17 7.15 4.76
C SER A 12 -15.20 8.09 5.97
N MET A 13 -14.31 7.83 6.94
CA MET A 13 -14.09 8.77 8.05
C MET A 13 -13.60 10.14 7.56
N TRP A 14 -12.84 10.20 6.47
CA TRP A 14 -12.39 11.45 5.86
C TRP A 14 -13.55 12.23 5.22
N ASN A 15 -14.49 11.54 4.57
CA ASN A 15 -15.72 12.15 4.08
C ASN A 15 -16.59 12.65 5.22
N TRP A 16 -16.65 11.92 6.34
CA TRP A 16 -17.37 12.40 7.52
C TRP A 16 -16.75 13.69 8.06
N ILE A 17 -15.42 13.80 8.16
CA ILE A 17 -14.74 15.05 8.55
C ILE A 17 -15.10 16.20 7.60
N ALA A 18 -15.02 15.97 6.28
CA ALA A 18 -15.33 17.00 5.29
C ALA A 18 -16.80 17.44 5.34
N TYR A 19 -17.71 16.48 5.48
CA TYR A 19 -19.14 16.71 5.67
C TYR A 19 -19.41 17.52 6.94
N ASP A 20 -18.84 17.10 8.08
CA ASP A 20 -19.09 17.75 9.38
C ASP A 20 -18.48 19.15 9.42
N LEU A 21 -17.30 19.35 8.82
CA LEU A 21 -16.70 20.68 8.66
C LEU A 21 -17.67 21.65 7.96
N ARG A 22 -18.25 21.23 6.84
CA ARG A 22 -19.26 22.01 6.10
C ARG A 22 -20.53 22.21 6.91
N PHE A 23 -21.01 21.16 7.58
CA PHE A 23 -22.20 21.21 8.42
C PHE A 23 -22.04 22.20 9.59
N GLN A 24 -20.95 22.11 10.34
CA GLN A 24 -20.65 22.99 11.48
C GLN A 24 -20.44 24.44 11.05
N ARG A 25 -19.81 24.67 9.90
CA ARG A 25 -19.68 26.01 9.30
C ARG A 25 -21.05 26.60 8.99
N MET A 26 -21.88 25.87 8.25
CA MET A 26 -23.21 26.33 7.85
C MET A 26 -24.15 26.54 9.05
N LYS A 27 -24.12 25.64 10.04
CA LYS A 27 -24.87 25.75 11.29
C LYS A 27 -24.54 27.03 12.07
N ARG A 28 -23.31 27.54 11.91
CA ARG A 28 -22.82 28.79 12.55
C ARG A 28 -22.98 30.03 11.67
N GLY A 29 -23.60 29.90 10.49
CA GLY A 29 -23.77 31.02 9.55
C GLY A 29 -22.45 31.56 8.96
N LEU A 30 -21.36 30.80 9.04
CA LEU A 30 -20.04 31.23 8.58
C LEU A 30 -19.91 31.08 7.06
N SER A 31 -19.37 32.11 6.40
CA SER A 31 -19.00 32.01 4.99
C SER A 31 -17.74 31.14 4.82
N GLY A 32 -17.48 30.67 3.60
CA GLY A 32 -16.20 30.01 3.28
C GLY A 32 -14.99 30.92 3.55
N GLN A 33 -15.14 32.24 3.42
CA GLN A 33 -14.09 33.21 3.76
C GLN A 33 -13.83 33.25 5.27
N ASP A 34 -14.88 33.12 6.09
CA ASP A 34 -14.73 33.13 7.55
C ASP A 34 -14.04 31.84 8.02
N LEU A 35 -14.42 30.69 7.46
CA LEU A 35 -13.71 29.43 7.76
C LEU A 35 -12.26 29.46 7.29
N ALA A 36 -11.96 30.06 6.14
CA ALA A 36 -10.58 30.25 5.69
C ALA A 36 -9.74 31.04 6.70
N LYS A 37 -10.29 32.13 7.27
CA LYS A 37 -9.65 32.89 8.35
C LYS A 37 -9.45 32.05 9.61
N VAL A 38 -10.47 31.26 9.99
CA VAL A 38 -10.38 30.34 11.14
C VAL A 38 -9.26 29.34 10.93
N LEU A 39 -9.14 28.72 9.75
CA LEU A 39 -8.15 27.68 9.48
C LEU A 39 -6.77 28.21 9.05
N ASN A 40 -6.64 29.53 8.85
CA ASN A 40 -5.43 30.17 8.31
C ASN A 40 -5.04 29.58 6.94
N VAL A 41 -6.01 29.44 6.04
CA VAL A 41 -5.81 28.93 4.68
C VAL A 41 -6.40 29.89 3.64
N ALA A 42 -6.02 29.73 2.38
CA ALA A 42 -6.66 30.44 1.28
C ALA A 42 -8.15 30.03 1.16
N ARG A 43 -9.00 30.97 0.71
CA ARG A 43 -10.43 30.71 0.47
C ARG A 43 -10.68 29.50 -0.44
N SER A 44 -9.84 29.33 -1.46
CA SER A 44 -9.90 28.21 -2.40
C SER A 44 -9.68 26.85 -1.71
N SER A 45 -8.91 26.81 -0.62
CA SER A 45 -8.65 25.58 0.14
C SER A 45 -9.87 25.10 0.91
N VAL A 46 -10.79 25.99 1.32
CA VAL A 46 -11.97 25.60 2.10
C VAL A 46 -12.87 24.65 1.31
N SER A 47 -13.11 24.94 0.04
CA SER A 47 -13.87 24.04 -0.83
C SER A 47 -13.20 22.66 -0.93
N ARG A 48 -11.87 22.61 -1.05
CA ARG A 48 -11.13 21.35 -1.10
C ARG A 48 -11.27 20.54 0.19
N LEU A 49 -11.19 21.20 1.34
CA LEU A 49 -11.38 20.56 2.65
C LEU A 49 -12.81 20.01 2.80
N GLU A 50 -13.82 20.78 2.43
CA GLU A 50 -15.24 20.40 2.54
C GLU A 50 -15.70 19.35 1.53
N ASN A 51 -14.89 19.04 0.51
CA ASN A 51 -15.15 18.00 -0.47
C ASN A 51 -14.16 16.82 -0.36
N ASN A 52 -13.41 16.71 0.75
CA ASN A 52 -12.40 15.67 0.96
C ASN A 52 -11.32 15.59 -0.15
N VAL A 53 -10.98 16.72 -0.77
CA VAL A 53 -9.85 16.85 -1.72
C VAL A 53 -8.57 17.25 -0.99
N ALA A 54 -8.70 17.78 0.22
CA ALA A 54 -7.61 18.01 1.17
C ALA A 54 -8.08 17.60 2.57
N LYS A 55 -7.13 17.22 3.43
CA LYS A 55 -7.39 16.80 4.81
C LYS A 55 -7.00 17.95 5.75
N ILE A 56 -7.77 18.13 6.83
CA ILE A 56 -7.33 19.04 7.92
C ILE A 56 -6.17 18.40 8.70
N ASP A 57 -5.28 19.21 9.22
CA ASP A 57 -4.20 18.77 10.11
C ASP A 57 -4.60 18.82 11.60
N ASP A 58 -3.74 18.33 12.49
CA ASP A 58 -3.99 18.31 13.95
C ASP A 58 -4.17 19.71 14.54
N GLY A 59 -3.43 20.70 14.03
CA GLY A 59 -3.52 22.08 14.49
C GLY A 59 -4.86 22.71 14.10
N GLN A 60 -5.31 22.45 12.87
CA GLN A 60 -6.61 22.86 12.37
C GLN A 60 -7.75 22.18 13.13
N ALA A 61 -7.69 20.87 13.35
CA ALA A 61 -8.69 20.14 14.13
C ALA A 61 -8.80 20.68 15.57
N LEU A 62 -7.66 20.86 16.24
CA LEU A 62 -7.62 21.43 17.60
C LEU A 62 -8.17 22.86 17.64
N LYS A 63 -7.87 23.67 16.63
CA LYS A 63 -8.35 25.05 16.53
C LYS A 63 -9.86 25.11 16.33
N LEU A 64 -10.40 24.24 15.47
CA LEU A 64 -11.84 24.09 15.30
C LEU A 64 -12.50 23.69 16.61
N ASP A 65 -11.96 22.67 17.30
CA ASP A 65 -12.53 22.20 18.55
C ASP A 65 -12.58 23.27 19.64
N LYS A 66 -11.52 24.06 19.78
CA LYS A 66 -11.45 25.18 20.72
C LYS A 66 -12.40 26.31 20.33
N LEU A 67 -12.36 26.78 19.08
CA LEU A 67 -13.13 27.94 18.64
C LEU A 67 -14.63 27.66 18.61
N TRP A 68 -15.01 26.44 18.22
CA TRP A 68 -16.41 26.05 18.06
C TRP A 68 -16.98 25.31 19.26
N ASN A 69 -16.18 25.12 20.31
CA ASN A 69 -16.51 24.42 21.54
C ASN A 69 -17.16 23.04 21.29
N THR A 70 -16.56 22.25 20.41
CA THR A 70 -17.08 20.92 20.01
C THR A 70 -16.55 19.78 20.88
N GLY A 71 -15.87 20.08 21.99
CA GLY A 71 -15.45 19.07 22.97
C GLY A 71 -14.47 18.02 22.44
N GLY A 72 -13.68 18.36 21.41
CA GLY A 72 -12.71 17.43 20.81
C GLY A 72 -13.22 16.63 19.61
N HIS A 73 -14.44 16.94 19.11
CA HIS A 73 -15.06 16.25 17.98
C HIS A 73 -14.13 16.11 16.76
N PHE A 74 -13.52 17.19 16.28
CA PHE A 74 -12.67 17.15 15.08
C PHE A 74 -11.37 16.39 15.35
N THR A 75 -10.78 16.57 16.53
CA THR A 75 -9.54 15.90 16.92
C THR A 75 -9.77 14.39 17.04
N LEU A 76 -10.88 13.96 17.63
CA LEU A 76 -11.28 12.55 17.73
C LEU A 76 -11.59 11.94 16.36
N MET A 77 -12.36 12.64 15.51
CA MET A 77 -12.64 12.17 14.16
C MET A 77 -11.36 12.02 13.34
N LEU A 78 -10.43 12.98 13.45
CA LEU A 78 -9.13 12.91 12.77
C LEU A 78 -8.31 11.71 13.26
N TRP A 79 -8.32 11.44 14.57
CA TRP A 79 -7.68 10.26 15.14
C TRP A 79 -8.26 8.96 14.58
N TYR A 80 -9.59 8.78 14.62
CA TYR A 80 -10.24 7.60 14.06
C TYR A 80 -10.08 7.49 12.53
N ALA A 81 -10.07 8.60 11.81
CA ALA A 81 -9.86 8.60 10.36
C ALA A 81 -8.48 8.11 9.97
N ARG A 82 -7.47 8.34 10.82
CA ARG A 82 -6.11 7.81 10.64
C ARG A 82 -5.98 6.34 11.04
N LEU A 83 -6.82 5.86 11.94
CA LEU A 83 -6.90 4.44 12.30
C LEU A 83 -7.69 3.61 11.28
N GLY A 84 -8.69 4.23 10.66
CA GLY A 84 -9.59 3.57 9.71
C GLY A 84 -8.91 3.22 8.38
N HIS A 85 -9.45 2.21 7.72
CA HIS A 85 -9.05 1.85 6.36
C HIS A 85 -9.46 2.97 5.39
N ASP A 86 -8.48 3.63 4.77
CA ASP A 86 -8.70 4.70 3.79
C ASP A 86 -9.17 4.09 2.46
N PRO A 87 -10.35 4.45 1.89
CA PRO A 87 -10.77 3.91 0.60
C PRO A 87 -9.81 4.21 -0.55
N ASP A 88 -9.01 5.29 -0.45
CA ASP A 88 -8.00 5.65 -1.44
C ASP A 88 -6.65 4.94 -1.21
N TRP A 89 -6.61 3.92 -0.32
CA TRP A 89 -5.38 3.19 0.04
C TRP A 89 -4.60 2.72 -1.19
N PHE A 90 -5.28 2.27 -2.25
CA PHE A 90 -4.62 1.73 -3.43
C PHE A 90 -3.86 2.81 -4.17
N ARG A 91 -4.50 3.97 -4.42
CA ARG A 91 -3.85 5.10 -5.07
C ARG A 91 -2.67 5.60 -4.26
N GLN A 92 -2.83 5.72 -2.93
CA GLN A 92 -1.76 6.13 -2.03
C GLN A 92 -0.60 5.12 -2.02
N HIS A 93 -0.90 3.82 -2.03
CA HIS A 93 0.11 2.77 -2.10
C HIS A 93 0.93 2.88 -3.38
N VAL A 94 0.29 3.05 -4.54
CA VAL A 94 0.97 3.21 -5.83
C VAL A 94 1.83 4.49 -5.84
N ASP A 95 1.29 5.61 -5.35
CA ASP A 95 2.04 6.87 -5.27
C ASP A 95 3.30 6.74 -4.39
N ILE A 96 3.25 5.94 -3.31
CA ILE A 96 4.39 5.67 -2.43
C ILE A 96 5.38 4.71 -3.09
N GLU A 97 4.89 3.62 -3.71
CA GLU A 97 5.69 2.62 -4.42
C GLU A 97 6.54 3.30 -5.51
N VAL A 98 5.94 4.19 -6.31
CA VAL A 98 6.63 4.96 -7.36
C VAL A 98 7.71 5.88 -6.79
N ARG A 99 7.52 6.49 -5.62
CA ARG A 99 8.48 7.43 -5.02
C ARG A 99 9.51 6.76 -4.12
N SER A 100 9.49 5.43 -4.03
CA SER A 100 10.41 4.71 -3.15
C SER A 100 11.80 4.59 -3.76
N SER A 101 12.82 4.70 -2.93
CA SER A 101 14.21 4.38 -3.26
C SER A 101 14.57 2.94 -2.88
N VAL A 102 13.92 2.39 -1.86
CA VAL A 102 14.06 1.00 -1.43
C VAL A 102 12.67 0.40 -1.17
N ILE A 103 12.44 -0.81 -1.66
CA ILE A 103 11.24 -1.59 -1.42
C ILE A 103 11.66 -2.95 -0.89
N LYS A 104 11.33 -3.23 0.37
CA LYS A 104 11.49 -4.55 1.00
C LYS A 104 10.15 -5.27 1.00
N ILE A 105 10.10 -6.50 0.53
CA ILE A 105 8.87 -7.26 0.34
C ILE A 105 8.99 -8.61 1.04
N TRP A 106 7.99 -8.96 1.85
CA TRP A 106 7.73 -10.32 2.28
C TRP A 106 6.47 -10.83 1.60
N GLU A 107 6.58 -11.97 0.90
CA GLU A 107 5.46 -12.64 0.25
C GLU A 107 5.40 -14.11 0.64
N ASN A 108 4.24 -14.52 1.14
CA ASN A 108 3.97 -15.88 1.58
C ASN A 108 2.90 -16.60 0.74
N ALA A 109 2.29 -15.96 -0.25
CA ALA A 109 1.20 -16.57 -1.01
C ALA A 109 1.36 -16.45 -2.53
N LEU A 110 1.90 -15.33 -3.03
CA LEU A 110 2.05 -15.06 -4.46
C LEU A 110 3.43 -14.48 -4.76
N VAL A 111 3.84 -14.56 -6.02
CA VAL A 111 5.00 -13.78 -6.48
C VAL A 111 4.66 -12.28 -6.38
N PRO A 112 5.55 -11.41 -5.87
CA PRO A 112 5.28 -9.97 -5.74
C PRO A 112 4.84 -9.36 -7.07
N GLY A 113 3.81 -8.50 -7.04
CA GLY A 113 3.25 -7.89 -8.25
C GLY A 113 4.26 -7.17 -9.15
N LEU A 114 5.37 -6.66 -8.60
CA LEU A 114 6.46 -6.02 -9.35
C LEU A 114 7.31 -7.00 -10.16
N LEU A 115 7.20 -8.30 -9.89
CA LEU A 115 7.98 -9.38 -10.51
C LEU A 115 7.08 -10.41 -11.21
N GLN A 116 5.81 -10.09 -11.45
CA GLN A 116 4.87 -11.01 -12.11
C GLN A 116 4.96 -10.89 -13.63
N THR A 117 4.91 -12.01 -14.33
CA THR A 117 4.58 -12.05 -15.76
C THR A 117 3.11 -11.74 -15.96
N GLU A 118 2.73 -11.26 -17.14
CA GLU A 118 1.35 -10.94 -17.47
C GLU A 118 0.41 -12.15 -17.31
N ASP A 119 0.82 -13.33 -17.78
CA ASP A 119 0.01 -14.56 -17.66
C ASP A 119 -0.19 -14.99 -16.20
N TYR A 120 0.85 -14.90 -15.37
CA TYR A 120 0.75 -15.19 -13.94
C TYR A 120 -0.18 -14.19 -13.24
N ALA A 121 0.01 -12.90 -13.52
CA ALA A 121 -0.83 -11.83 -12.98
C ALA A 121 -2.29 -12.01 -13.37
N LYS A 122 -2.57 -12.31 -14.65
CA LYS A 122 -3.90 -12.58 -15.17
C LYS A 122 -4.55 -13.77 -14.49
N ALA A 123 -3.81 -14.87 -14.30
CA ALA A 123 -4.29 -16.05 -13.60
C ALA A 123 -4.64 -15.77 -12.13
N ALA A 124 -3.77 -15.05 -11.41
CA ALA A 124 -4.01 -14.67 -10.01
C ALA A 124 -5.23 -13.74 -9.86
N LEU A 125 -5.32 -12.69 -10.69
CA LEU A 125 -6.45 -11.75 -10.67
C LEU A 125 -7.77 -12.43 -11.03
N LYS A 126 -7.78 -13.34 -12.01
CA LYS A 126 -8.97 -14.13 -12.37
C LYS A 126 -9.43 -15.01 -11.22
N ALA A 127 -8.51 -15.66 -10.50
CA ALA A 127 -8.84 -16.47 -9.33
C ALA A 127 -9.42 -15.63 -8.18
N GLY A 128 -9.00 -14.37 -8.04
CA GLY A 128 -9.54 -13.42 -7.07
C GLY A 128 -10.88 -12.78 -7.46
N ALA A 129 -11.50 -13.18 -8.57
CA ALA A 129 -12.77 -12.62 -9.08
C ALA A 129 -12.78 -11.09 -9.19
N VAL A 130 -11.63 -10.53 -9.60
CA VAL A 130 -11.46 -9.08 -9.77
C VAL A 130 -12.39 -8.56 -10.88
N ARG A 131 -13.10 -7.47 -10.60
CA ARG A 131 -13.88 -6.72 -11.61
C ARG A 131 -12.93 -5.96 -12.53
N ASP A 132 -13.32 -5.79 -13.79
CA ASP A 132 -12.54 -5.03 -14.78
C ASP A 132 -11.12 -5.60 -14.96
N LEU A 133 -11.03 -6.94 -15.08
CA LEU A 133 -9.78 -7.71 -15.10
C LEU A 133 -8.70 -7.12 -16.00
N GLU A 134 -9.04 -6.74 -17.24
CA GLU A 134 -8.09 -6.23 -18.23
C GLU A 134 -7.53 -4.85 -17.81
N GLU A 135 -8.35 -3.99 -17.21
CA GLU A 135 -7.90 -2.68 -16.69
C GLU A 135 -6.97 -2.86 -15.48
N VAL A 136 -7.36 -3.73 -14.54
CA VAL A 136 -6.54 -4.02 -13.35
C VAL A 136 -5.24 -4.72 -13.73
N LEU A 137 -5.26 -5.60 -14.74
CA LEU A 137 -4.08 -6.26 -15.29
C LEU A 137 -3.14 -5.22 -15.93
N ALA A 138 -3.67 -4.36 -16.80
CA ALA A 138 -2.89 -3.30 -17.44
C ALA A 138 -2.25 -2.36 -16.39
N GLY A 139 -3.02 -1.92 -15.39
CA GLY A 139 -2.50 -1.12 -14.29
C GLY A 139 -1.44 -1.84 -13.47
N ARG A 140 -1.57 -3.16 -13.27
CA ARG A 140 -0.55 -3.97 -12.59
C ARG A 140 0.74 -4.07 -13.39
N MET A 141 0.66 -4.27 -14.71
CA MET A 141 1.84 -4.37 -15.57
C MET A 141 2.53 -3.01 -15.73
N ALA A 142 1.76 -1.93 -15.92
CA ALA A 142 2.30 -0.56 -15.98
C ALA A 142 3.09 -0.18 -14.71
N ARG A 143 2.68 -0.67 -13.53
CA ARG A 143 3.44 -0.42 -12.29
C ARG A 143 4.85 -1.02 -12.28
N GLN A 144 5.13 -2.04 -13.09
CA GLN A 144 6.47 -2.63 -13.15
C GLN A 144 7.49 -1.72 -13.83
N GLU A 145 7.04 -0.72 -14.59
CA GLU A 145 7.91 0.25 -15.27
C GLU A 145 8.82 1.01 -14.29
N ILE A 146 8.47 1.07 -12.99
CA ILE A 146 9.34 1.66 -11.97
C ILE A 146 10.70 0.96 -11.85
N LEU A 147 10.80 -0.32 -12.24
CA LEU A 147 12.05 -1.08 -12.23
C LEU A 147 12.94 -0.79 -13.44
N ALA A 148 12.40 -0.12 -14.47
CA ALA A 148 13.08 0.17 -15.73
C ALA A 148 13.46 1.66 -15.90
N ARG A 149 13.15 2.52 -14.92
CA ARG A 149 13.52 3.95 -14.93
C ARG A 149 15.03 4.13 -14.71
N ASP A 150 15.52 5.36 -14.92
CA ASP A 150 16.96 5.70 -14.79
C ASP A 150 17.53 5.39 -13.39
N GLU A 151 16.76 5.68 -12.33
CA GLU A 151 17.12 5.40 -10.93
C GLU A 151 16.13 4.41 -10.29
N PRO A 152 16.13 3.13 -10.68
CA PRO A 152 15.14 2.17 -10.20
C PRO A 152 15.29 1.92 -8.69
N PRO A 153 14.21 1.58 -7.96
CA PRO A 153 14.31 1.29 -6.54
C PRO A 153 15.15 0.02 -6.32
N VAL A 154 15.84 -0.02 -5.19
CA VAL A 154 16.41 -1.28 -4.68
C VAL A 154 15.26 -2.15 -4.18
N LEU A 155 15.13 -3.35 -4.74
CA LEU A 155 14.07 -4.31 -4.44
C LEU A 155 14.66 -5.51 -3.70
N TRP A 156 14.32 -5.65 -2.41
CA TRP A 156 14.71 -6.80 -1.60
C TRP A 156 13.48 -7.65 -1.30
N VAL A 157 13.50 -8.89 -1.76
CA VAL A 157 12.36 -9.80 -1.64
C VAL A 157 12.73 -11.00 -0.79
N LEU A 158 11.92 -11.25 0.22
CA LEU A 158 11.86 -12.52 0.93
C LEU A 158 10.62 -13.27 0.42
N LEU A 159 10.83 -14.42 -0.21
CA LEU A 159 9.78 -15.30 -0.72
C LEU A 159 9.66 -16.53 0.16
N TRP A 160 8.45 -16.89 0.58
CA TRP A 160 8.23 -18.20 1.17
C TRP A 160 8.31 -19.29 0.10
N GLU A 161 9.02 -20.39 0.37
CA GLU A 161 9.24 -21.46 -0.58
C GLU A 161 7.96 -22.01 -1.27
N PRO A 162 6.81 -22.18 -0.59
CA PRO A 162 5.57 -22.63 -1.23
C PRO A 162 5.07 -21.72 -2.36
N VAL A 163 5.44 -20.43 -2.38
CA VAL A 163 5.14 -19.52 -3.49
C VAL A 163 5.71 -20.05 -4.81
N LEU A 164 6.85 -20.76 -4.76
CA LEU A 164 7.50 -21.35 -5.92
C LEU A 164 6.84 -22.67 -6.39
N GLU A 165 5.98 -23.27 -5.56
CA GLU A 165 5.42 -24.61 -5.76
C GLU A 165 3.95 -24.57 -6.21
N VAL A 166 3.21 -23.50 -5.90
CA VAL A 166 1.80 -23.36 -6.28
C VAL A 166 1.70 -23.02 -7.77
N PRO A 167 1.05 -23.86 -8.61
CA PRO A 167 1.01 -23.68 -10.06
C PRO A 167 -0.07 -22.66 -10.47
N VAL A 168 0.12 -21.38 -10.14
CA VAL A 168 -0.77 -20.29 -10.54
C VAL A 168 -0.78 -20.19 -12.07
N GLY A 169 -1.98 -20.30 -12.67
CA GLY A 169 -2.14 -20.36 -14.13
C GLY A 169 -1.73 -21.69 -14.77
N GLY A 170 -1.45 -22.72 -13.95
CA GLY A 170 -0.93 -24.01 -14.40
C GLY A 170 0.60 -24.06 -14.47
N LYS A 171 1.14 -25.25 -14.69
CA LYS A 171 2.60 -25.49 -14.67
C LYS A 171 3.37 -24.66 -15.68
N ALA A 172 2.86 -24.49 -16.90
CA ALA A 172 3.53 -23.73 -17.96
C ALA A 172 3.69 -22.25 -17.59
N VAL A 173 2.62 -21.62 -17.07
CA VAL A 173 2.63 -20.23 -16.60
C VAL A 173 3.57 -20.08 -15.41
N MET A 174 3.49 -21.00 -14.43
CA MET A 174 4.36 -20.96 -13.26
C MET A 174 5.84 -21.16 -13.63
N ARG A 175 6.14 -22.04 -14.59
CA ARG A 175 7.51 -22.22 -15.10
C ARG A 175 8.04 -20.94 -15.73
N ALA A 176 7.24 -20.28 -16.58
CA ALA A 176 7.62 -19.01 -17.19
C ALA A 176 7.81 -17.91 -16.13
N GLN A 177 6.96 -17.90 -15.10
CA GLN A 177 7.09 -16.99 -13.96
C GLN A 177 8.41 -17.20 -13.20
N LEU A 178 8.80 -18.44 -12.92
CA LEU A 178 10.05 -18.74 -12.23
C LEU A 178 11.28 -18.39 -13.09
N ALA A 179 11.22 -18.63 -14.40
CA ALA A 179 12.23 -18.16 -15.34
C ALA A 179 12.38 -16.63 -15.32
N HIS A 180 11.27 -15.91 -15.22
CA HIS A 180 11.27 -14.45 -15.09
C HIS A 180 11.96 -13.99 -13.79
N LEU A 181 11.73 -14.67 -12.66
CA LEU A 181 12.45 -14.35 -11.40
C LEU A 181 13.96 -14.55 -11.54
N LEU A 182 14.40 -15.62 -12.21
CA LEU A 182 15.82 -15.87 -12.46
C LEU A 182 16.46 -14.80 -13.35
N LYS A 183 15.71 -14.23 -14.29
CA LYS A 183 16.16 -13.10 -15.10
C LYS A 183 16.19 -11.80 -14.28
N ALA A 184 15.20 -11.58 -13.41
CA ALA A 184 15.10 -10.35 -12.62
C ALA A 184 16.29 -10.17 -11.66
N ILE A 185 16.77 -11.26 -11.03
CA ILE A 185 17.94 -11.23 -10.12
C ILE A 185 19.28 -10.97 -10.84
N GLU A 186 19.32 -10.94 -12.17
CA GLU A 186 20.51 -10.48 -12.90
C GLU A 186 20.71 -8.96 -12.77
N SER A 187 19.65 -8.22 -12.38
CA SER A 187 19.74 -6.80 -12.06
C SER A 187 20.39 -6.59 -10.68
N PRO A 188 21.41 -5.72 -10.54
CA PRO A 188 22.07 -5.46 -9.26
C PRO A 188 21.15 -4.82 -8.21
N ASN A 189 20.01 -4.27 -8.64
CA ASN A 189 19.04 -3.62 -7.75
C ASN A 189 17.99 -4.60 -7.21
N ILE A 190 18.01 -5.88 -7.62
CA ILE A 190 17.00 -6.86 -7.23
C ILE A 190 17.66 -8.04 -6.52
N ALA A 191 17.31 -8.25 -5.25
CA ALA A 191 17.73 -9.42 -4.48
C ALA A 191 16.51 -10.24 -4.06
N ILE A 192 16.53 -11.54 -4.35
CA ILE A 192 15.48 -12.49 -3.95
C ILE A 192 16.10 -13.57 -3.08
N ARG A 193 15.60 -13.69 -1.84
CA ARG A 193 15.97 -14.76 -0.91
C ARG A 193 14.76 -15.59 -0.55
N VAL A 194 14.93 -16.91 -0.49
CA VAL A 194 13.85 -17.85 -0.23
C VAL A 194 13.90 -18.30 1.23
N VAL A 195 12.77 -18.20 1.93
CA VAL A 195 12.55 -18.78 3.26
C VAL A 195 12.06 -20.22 3.09
N PRO A 196 12.85 -21.22 3.49
CA PRO A 196 12.48 -22.62 3.29
C PRO A 196 11.24 -23.03 4.08
N LYS A 197 10.42 -23.92 3.53
CA LYS A 197 9.20 -24.42 4.19
C LYS A 197 9.49 -25.25 5.45
N HIS A 198 10.67 -25.88 5.54
CA HIS A 198 11.07 -26.66 6.72
C HIS A 198 11.34 -25.79 7.96
N VAL A 199 11.43 -24.46 7.82
CA VAL A 199 11.51 -23.52 8.95
C VAL A 199 10.27 -23.62 9.84
N GLY A 200 9.11 -23.96 9.27
CA GLY A 200 7.86 -24.10 10.02
C GLY A 200 7.35 -22.74 10.51
N ALA A 201 7.21 -22.57 11.83
CA ALA A 201 6.69 -21.35 12.42
C ALA A 201 7.70 -20.19 12.32
N HIS A 202 7.30 -19.09 11.68
CA HIS A 202 8.10 -17.87 11.62
C HIS A 202 7.21 -16.60 11.60
N PRO A 203 7.77 -15.39 11.86
CA PRO A 203 6.99 -14.16 12.02
C PRO A 203 6.26 -13.62 10.78
N GLY A 204 6.31 -14.34 9.66
CA GLY A 204 5.70 -13.94 8.38
C GLY A 204 4.50 -14.79 7.98
N LEU A 205 4.10 -15.76 8.81
CA LEU A 205 2.97 -16.65 8.52
C LEU A 205 1.62 -15.91 8.46
N ASP A 206 1.50 -14.78 9.13
CA ASP A 206 0.25 -14.03 9.27
C ASP A 206 -0.06 -13.06 8.11
N GLY A 207 0.85 -12.94 7.13
CA GLY A 207 0.54 -12.26 5.87
C GLY A 207 1.73 -11.57 5.21
N ALA A 208 1.53 -11.21 3.94
CA ALA A 208 2.47 -10.44 3.14
C ALA A 208 2.48 -8.95 3.54
N PHE A 209 3.64 -8.32 3.39
CA PHE A 209 3.79 -6.89 3.62
C PHE A 209 4.98 -6.31 2.86
N LYS A 210 4.97 -4.99 2.71
CA LYS A 210 6.05 -4.20 2.12
C LYS A 210 6.53 -3.12 3.09
N ILE A 211 7.80 -2.77 3.01
CA ILE A 211 8.38 -1.57 3.61
C ILE A 211 8.96 -0.74 2.46
N MET A 212 8.52 0.50 2.35
CA MET A 212 8.82 1.41 1.27
C MET A 212 9.53 2.64 1.83
N THR A 213 10.79 2.83 1.47
CA THR A 213 11.59 3.97 1.91
C THR A 213 11.42 5.13 0.93
N THR A 214 10.87 6.24 1.40
CA THR A 214 10.70 7.49 0.64
C THR A 214 11.63 8.57 1.19
N GLU A 215 11.73 9.71 0.50
CA GLU A 215 12.46 10.89 1.00
C GLU A 215 11.96 11.39 2.36
N THR A 216 10.67 11.18 2.66
CA THR A 216 10.04 11.62 3.90
C THR A 216 10.07 10.58 5.03
N GLY A 217 10.64 9.40 4.76
CA GLY A 217 10.71 8.28 5.71
C GLY A 217 10.08 7.00 5.17
N ASP A 218 10.07 5.98 6.03
CA ASP A 218 9.57 4.65 5.71
C ASP A 218 8.05 4.54 5.91
N VAL A 219 7.40 3.84 4.98
CA VAL A 219 5.98 3.46 5.07
C VAL A 219 5.86 1.96 4.91
N ALA A 220 5.13 1.32 5.83
CA ALA A 220 4.78 -0.10 5.66
C ALA A 220 3.40 -0.25 5.02
N PHE A 221 3.23 -1.33 4.27
CA PHE A 221 1.95 -1.71 3.67
C PHE A 221 1.69 -3.18 3.96
N ALA A 222 0.64 -3.49 4.71
CA ALA A 222 0.22 -4.86 4.97
C ALA A 222 -0.87 -5.26 3.98
N GLU A 223 -0.67 -6.38 3.29
CA GLU A 223 -1.69 -6.89 2.37
C GLU A 223 -2.83 -7.54 3.15
N SER A 224 -4.07 -7.33 2.70
CA SER A 224 -5.25 -7.94 3.30
C SER A 224 -6.33 -8.11 2.24
N PRO A 225 -7.17 -9.16 2.33
CA PRO A 225 -8.39 -9.25 1.54
C PRO A 225 -9.25 -8.00 1.72
N GLY A 226 -9.79 -7.47 0.62
CA GLY A 226 -10.68 -6.29 0.63
C GLY A 226 -9.97 -4.93 0.72
N GLY A 227 -8.65 -4.91 0.87
CA GLY A 227 -7.85 -3.68 0.85
C GLY A 227 -6.72 -3.73 1.88
N GLY A 228 -5.52 -3.34 1.46
CA GLY A 228 -4.35 -3.36 2.33
C GLY A 228 -4.27 -2.14 3.25
N ARG A 229 -3.48 -2.25 4.32
CA ARG A 229 -3.31 -1.19 5.31
C ARG A 229 -2.00 -0.45 5.10
N LEU A 230 -2.06 0.84 4.79
CA LEU A 230 -0.90 1.73 4.85
C LEU A 230 -0.60 2.13 6.29
N VAL A 231 0.68 2.09 6.62
CA VAL A 231 1.20 2.31 7.97
C VAL A 231 2.29 3.38 7.91
N PRO A 232 1.93 4.67 8.08
CA PRO A 232 2.89 5.77 8.06
C PRO A 232 3.51 6.07 9.44
N SER A 233 2.98 5.45 10.51
CA SER A 233 3.48 5.67 11.88
C SER A 233 4.88 5.07 12.02
N ALA A 234 5.89 5.93 12.23
CA ALA A 234 7.28 5.48 12.42
C ALA A 234 7.42 4.41 13.52
N ALA A 235 6.58 4.45 14.56
CA ALA A 235 6.58 3.45 15.62
C ALA A 235 6.09 2.08 15.14
N GLU A 236 5.01 2.04 14.35
CA GLU A 236 4.52 0.79 13.77
C GLU A 236 5.42 0.29 12.65
N VAL A 237 5.96 1.17 11.79
CA VAL A 237 6.87 0.78 10.70
C VAL A 237 8.11 0.05 11.25
N ARG A 238 8.64 0.50 12.39
CA ARG A 238 9.73 -0.22 13.08
C ARG A 238 9.37 -1.68 13.40
N SER A 239 8.11 -1.97 13.72
CA SER A 239 7.68 -3.35 13.97
C SER A 239 7.71 -4.21 12.71
N TYR A 240 7.37 -3.64 11.54
CA TYR A 240 7.49 -4.32 10.25
C TYR A 240 8.95 -4.52 9.84
N ILE A 241 9.82 -3.54 10.08
CA ILE A 241 11.27 -3.67 9.83
C ILE A 241 11.85 -4.82 10.65
N LEU A 242 11.60 -4.84 11.96
CA LEU A 242 12.07 -5.92 12.83
C LEU A 242 11.49 -7.28 12.41
N ARG A 243 10.24 -7.31 11.93
CA ARG A 243 9.62 -8.53 11.42
C ARG A 243 10.31 -9.00 10.13
N TYR A 244 10.55 -8.11 9.17
CA TYR A 244 11.27 -8.42 7.94
C TYR A 244 12.66 -8.99 8.25
N ASP A 245 13.40 -8.35 9.14
CA ASP A 245 14.75 -8.80 9.51
C ASP A 245 14.73 -10.17 10.18
N ARG A 246 13.75 -10.45 11.05
CA ARG A 246 13.55 -11.78 11.67
C ARG A 246 13.20 -12.85 10.64
N ILE A 247 12.37 -12.54 9.64
CA ILE A 247 12.10 -13.46 8.54
C ILE A 247 13.39 -13.70 7.73
N GLY A 248 14.18 -12.64 7.51
CA GLY A 248 15.46 -12.70 6.80
C GLY A 248 16.52 -13.57 7.50
N GLN A 249 16.42 -13.80 8.81
CA GLN A 249 17.28 -14.75 9.54
C GLN A 249 17.02 -16.21 9.14
N HIS A 250 15.82 -16.51 8.65
CA HIS A 250 15.44 -17.84 8.17
C HIS A 250 15.63 -18.01 6.66
N ALA A 251 15.82 -16.92 5.92
CA ALA A 251 15.98 -16.96 4.47
C ALA A 251 17.36 -17.48 4.08
N MET A 252 17.41 -18.33 3.06
CA MET A 252 18.67 -18.74 2.45
C MET A 252 19.43 -17.52 1.87
N PRO A 253 20.76 -17.58 1.75
CA PRO A 253 21.51 -16.61 0.95
C PRO A 253 21.05 -16.60 -0.52
N GLU A 254 21.48 -15.60 -1.29
CA GLU A 254 21.02 -15.39 -2.67
C GLU A 254 21.30 -16.58 -3.59
N GLU A 255 22.51 -17.14 -3.56
CA GLU A 255 22.84 -18.26 -4.46
C GLU A 255 22.06 -19.55 -4.16
N PRO A 256 21.96 -20.04 -2.91
CA PRO A 256 21.07 -21.17 -2.62
C PRO A 256 19.60 -20.87 -2.92
N SER A 257 19.16 -19.61 -2.79
CA SER A 257 17.80 -19.19 -3.20
C SER A 257 17.61 -19.29 -4.71
N ARG A 258 18.59 -18.84 -5.50
CA ARG A 258 18.61 -18.98 -6.97
C ARG A 258 18.54 -20.44 -7.38
N VAL A 259 19.36 -21.31 -6.78
CA VAL A 259 19.33 -22.77 -7.01
C VAL A 259 17.94 -23.33 -6.70
N ARG A 260 17.32 -22.92 -5.59
CA ARG A 260 15.99 -23.39 -5.22
C ARG A 260 14.90 -22.98 -6.22
N ILE A 261 15.01 -21.78 -6.80
CA ILE A 261 14.12 -21.30 -7.86
C ILE A 261 14.29 -22.13 -9.15
N VAL A 262 15.53 -22.45 -9.54
CA VAL A 262 15.81 -23.34 -10.68
C VAL A 262 15.17 -24.72 -10.47
N GLN A 263 15.34 -25.32 -9.29
CA GLN A 263 14.74 -26.61 -8.95
C GLN A 263 13.20 -26.58 -9.01
N ALA A 264 12.57 -25.52 -8.50
CA ALA A 264 11.12 -25.34 -8.63
C ALA A 264 10.70 -25.27 -10.10
N MET A 265 11.43 -24.50 -10.91
CA MET A 265 11.13 -24.31 -12.33
C MET A 265 11.24 -25.63 -13.11
N GLU A 266 12.26 -26.44 -12.82
CA GLU A 266 12.48 -27.75 -13.43
C GLU A 266 11.42 -28.78 -13.04
N ALA A 267 10.85 -28.67 -11.83
CA ALA A 267 9.74 -29.53 -11.38
C ALA A 267 8.39 -29.20 -12.05
N MET A 268 8.27 -28.04 -12.71
CA MET A 268 7.06 -27.61 -13.44
C MET A 268 6.95 -28.22 -14.86
N GLN A 269 7.56 -29.38 -15.11
CA GLN A 269 7.40 -30.16 -16.35
C GLN A 269 5.96 -30.66 -16.56
#